data_AF-A0A485BZ95-F1
#
_entry.id   AF-A0A485BZ95-F1
#
_cell.length_a   1.000
_cell.length_b   1.000
_cell.length_c   1.000
_cell.angle_alpha   90.00
_cell.angle_beta   90.00
_cell.angle_gamma   90.00
#
_symmetry.space_group_name_H-M   'P 1'
#
loop_
_entity.id
_entity.type
_entity.pdbx_description
1 polymer ?
#
loop_
_entity_poly.entity_id
_entity_poly.type
_entity_poly.pdbx_seq_one_letter_code
_entity_poly.pdbx_strand_id
1 'polypeptide(L)'
;MAKTPPDQLIIGMNMNNLLTLDPAAMTGNEVVGIVVNLYDSLVELDPEQLTHVKPALAKSWDISPDGKTLTFHLQDNVKFHSGNPLTAADVVWSMRRILHLNLAQASVWKSYGFSKKNVDKQVTALDDYTVQIVLPKDNDPQLVIYSLGALGNLGVLDSKTVQSHEQDNDWGNRWLTTHEAGSGPFMLENLAGKRCAAHEAQSGVLAR
;
A
#
# COMPACT_ATOMS: atom_id res chain seq x y z
N MET A 1 26.67 -22.58 -18.31
CA MET A 1 25.81 -21.69 -17.50
C MET A 1 24.57 -22.47 -17.15
N ALA A 2 24.19 -22.57 -15.88
CA ALA A 2 22.94 -23.23 -15.50
C ALA A 2 21.77 -22.49 -16.18
N LYS A 3 20.88 -23.22 -16.85
CA LYS A 3 19.67 -22.64 -17.44
C LYS A 3 18.76 -22.18 -16.30
N THR A 4 18.19 -20.98 -16.44
CA THR A 4 17.11 -20.52 -15.57
C THR A 4 15.96 -21.55 -15.63
N PRO A 5 15.45 -22.00 -14.48
CA PRO A 5 14.25 -22.83 -14.43
C PRO A 5 13.07 -22.19 -15.19
N PRO A 6 12.18 -22.97 -15.83
CA PRO A 6 11.07 -22.43 -16.64
C PRO A 6 10.06 -21.58 -15.85
N ASP A 7 9.99 -21.79 -14.54
CA ASP A 7 9.13 -21.13 -13.56
C ASP A 7 9.77 -19.90 -12.91
N GLN A 8 10.98 -19.52 -13.34
CA GLN A 8 11.73 -18.41 -12.75
C GLN A 8 11.96 -17.29 -13.77
N LEU A 9 11.46 -16.10 -13.48
CA LEU A 9 11.80 -14.88 -14.21
C LEU A 9 12.96 -14.16 -13.51
N ILE A 10 14.09 -14.01 -14.20
CA ILE A 10 15.22 -13.20 -13.71
C ILE A 10 15.14 -11.83 -14.37
N ILE A 11 14.83 -10.80 -13.57
CA ILE A 11 14.85 -9.41 -14.02
C ILE A 11 16.15 -8.76 -13.53
N GLY A 12 16.99 -8.32 -14.48
CA GLY A 12 18.17 -7.53 -14.17
C GLY A 12 17.78 -6.08 -13.90
N MET A 13 17.97 -5.61 -12.67
CA MET A 13 17.64 -4.24 -12.26
C MET A 13 18.77 -3.62 -11.42
N ASN A 14 18.89 -2.28 -11.47
CA ASN A 14 19.90 -1.57 -10.68
C ASN A 14 19.45 -1.49 -9.21
N MET A 15 20.07 -2.29 -8.36
CA MET A 15 19.76 -2.38 -6.94
C MET A 15 20.48 -1.34 -6.06
N ASN A 16 21.29 -0.45 -6.64
CA ASN A 16 22.06 0.53 -5.85
C ASN A 16 21.15 1.54 -5.12
N ASN A 17 19.93 1.74 -5.61
CA ASN A 17 18.96 2.69 -5.07
C ASN A 17 17.80 2.03 -4.31
N LEU A 18 17.80 0.69 -4.14
CA LEU A 18 16.82 0.03 -3.28
C LEU A 18 17.24 0.22 -1.82
N LEU A 19 16.82 1.35 -1.26
CA LEU A 19 17.17 1.73 0.12
C LEU A 19 16.17 1.21 1.15
N THR A 20 14.98 0.78 0.73
CA THR A 20 13.90 0.35 1.62
C THR A 20 12.81 -0.40 0.85
N LEU A 21 12.11 -1.32 1.53
CA LEU A 21 10.87 -1.94 1.07
C LEU A 21 9.62 -1.29 1.69
N ASP A 22 9.79 -0.21 2.45
CA ASP A 22 8.69 0.55 3.05
C ASP A 22 7.99 1.39 1.98
N PRO A 23 6.69 1.13 1.69
CA PRO A 23 5.95 1.89 0.69
C PRO A 23 5.88 3.38 1.02
N ALA A 24 5.87 3.78 2.30
CA ALA A 24 5.79 5.19 2.71
C ALA A 24 7.09 5.98 2.43
N ALA A 25 8.22 5.27 2.35
CA ALA A 25 9.56 5.84 2.18
C ALA A 25 10.04 5.84 0.72
N MET A 26 9.27 5.23 -0.18
CA MET A 26 9.70 4.96 -1.54
C MET A 26 10.00 6.23 -2.35
N THR A 27 11.17 6.26 -2.99
CA THR A 27 11.60 7.30 -3.93
C THR A 27 12.35 6.66 -5.10
N GLY A 28 12.08 7.10 -6.33
CA GLY A 28 12.74 6.60 -7.54
C GLY A 28 12.01 5.40 -8.17
N ASN A 29 12.09 5.30 -9.49
CA ASN A 29 11.28 4.37 -10.28
C ASN A 29 11.66 2.90 -10.07
N GLU A 30 12.92 2.59 -9.76
CA GLU A 30 13.37 1.21 -9.59
C GLU A 30 12.74 0.56 -8.34
N VAL A 31 12.59 1.34 -7.26
CA VAL A 31 11.97 0.88 -6.01
C VAL A 31 10.48 0.64 -6.19
N VAL A 32 9.81 1.51 -6.96
CA VAL A 32 8.39 1.37 -7.32
C VAL A 32 8.11 0.03 -7.96
N GLY A 33 8.92 -0.39 -8.94
CA GLY A 33 8.71 -1.67 -9.61
C GLY A 33 8.76 -2.90 -8.70
N ILE A 34 9.47 -2.83 -7.57
CA ILE A 34 9.54 -3.93 -6.58
C ILE A 34 8.41 -3.79 -5.57
N VAL A 35 8.32 -2.65 -4.90
CA VAL A 35 7.44 -2.46 -3.73
C VAL A 35 5.96 -2.58 -4.12
N VAL A 36 5.53 -2.05 -5.27
CA VAL A 36 4.11 -2.12 -5.69
C VAL A 36 3.64 -3.53 -6.05
N ASN A 37 4.56 -4.49 -6.15
CA ASN A 37 4.22 -5.89 -6.34
C ASN A 37 4.11 -6.66 -5.01
N LEU A 38 4.59 -6.08 -3.91
CA LEU A 38 4.52 -6.66 -2.56
C LEU A 38 3.26 -6.21 -1.82
N TYR A 39 2.71 -5.02 -2.13
CA TYR A 39 1.59 -4.43 -1.41
C TYR A 39 0.43 -4.10 -2.36
N ASP A 40 -0.80 -4.33 -1.91
CA ASP A 40 -2.00 -3.86 -2.61
C ASP A 40 -2.45 -2.48 -2.12
N SER A 41 -3.20 -1.80 -2.99
CA SER A 41 -3.87 -0.53 -2.74
C SER A 41 -5.38 -0.72 -2.62
N LEU A 42 -6.09 0.29 -2.11
CA LEU A 42 -7.57 0.29 -2.08
C LEU A 42 -8.19 0.16 -3.47
N VAL A 43 -7.57 0.84 -4.44
CA VAL A 43 -7.99 0.87 -5.84
C VAL A 43 -6.75 0.80 -6.71
N GLU A 44 -6.92 0.45 -7.98
CA GLU A 44 -5.82 0.41 -8.96
C GLU A 44 -6.15 1.28 -10.18
N LEU A 45 -5.13 1.77 -10.88
CA LEU A 45 -5.33 2.41 -12.19
C LEU A 45 -5.41 1.35 -13.28
N ASP A 46 -6.33 1.53 -14.22
CA ASP A 46 -6.46 0.64 -15.37
C ASP A 46 -5.22 0.76 -16.28
N PRO A 47 -4.43 -0.32 -16.49
CA PRO A 47 -3.24 -0.26 -17.33
C PRO A 47 -3.56 0.04 -18.80
N GLU A 48 -4.78 -0.26 -19.27
CA GLU A 48 -5.22 0.03 -20.63
C GLU A 48 -5.73 1.48 -20.77
N GLN A 49 -6.25 2.05 -19.68
CA GLN A 49 -6.77 3.40 -19.65
C GLN A 49 -6.46 4.07 -18.31
N LEU A 50 -5.28 4.65 -18.19
CA LEU A 50 -4.76 5.20 -16.92
C LEU A 50 -5.65 6.27 -16.28
N THR A 51 -6.63 6.86 -16.99
CA THR A 51 -7.62 7.78 -16.40
C THR A 51 -8.75 7.10 -15.66
N HIS A 52 -8.84 5.76 -15.71
CA HIS A 52 -9.85 4.97 -15.04
C HIS A 52 -9.29 4.29 -13.80
N VAL A 53 -10.08 4.33 -12.74
CA VAL A 53 -9.79 3.67 -11.46
C VAL A 53 -10.65 2.40 -11.38
N LYS A 54 -10.01 1.27 -11.06
CA LYS A 54 -10.63 -0.04 -10.89
C LYS A 54 -10.62 -0.48 -9.42
N PRO A 55 -11.61 -1.30 -9.00
CA PRO A 55 -11.57 -1.98 -7.70
C PRO A 55 -10.29 -2.80 -7.49
N ALA A 56 -9.83 -2.86 -6.24
CA ALA A 56 -8.70 -3.69 -5.80
C ALA A 56 -9.03 -4.28 -4.42
N LEU A 57 -8.36 -3.85 -3.34
CA LEU A 57 -8.75 -4.21 -1.98
C LEU A 57 -10.15 -3.70 -1.63
N ALA A 58 -10.56 -2.54 -2.17
CA ALA A 58 -11.94 -2.09 -2.13
C ALA A 58 -12.70 -2.63 -3.34
N LYS A 59 -13.82 -3.34 -3.09
CA LYS A 59 -14.74 -3.82 -4.13
C LYS A 59 -15.63 -2.70 -4.68
N SER A 60 -15.86 -1.65 -3.90
CA SER A 60 -16.59 -0.45 -4.32
C SER A 60 -16.28 0.72 -3.39
N TRP A 61 -16.70 1.92 -3.81
CA TRP A 61 -16.65 3.12 -2.97
C TRP A 61 -17.82 4.06 -3.26
N ASP A 62 -18.20 4.84 -2.25
CA ASP A 62 -19.21 5.87 -2.32
C ASP A 62 -18.58 7.25 -2.05
N ILE A 63 -19.12 8.27 -2.71
CA ILE A 63 -18.80 9.68 -2.47
C ILE A 63 -20.06 10.34 -1.92
N SER A 64 -19.95 11.00 -0.77
CA SER A 64 -21.09 11.74 -0.19
C SER A 64 -21.59 12.85 -1.13
N PRO A 65 -22.86 13.25 -1.02
CA PRO A 65 -23.42 14.30 -1.90
C PRO A 65 -22.67 15.64 -1.85
N ASP A 66 -22.01 15.96 -0.73
CA ASP A 66 -21.19 17.15 -0.57
C ASP A 66 -19.74 16.99 -1.08
N GLY A 67 -19.37 15.80 -1.56
CA GLY A 67 -18.04 15.47 -2.08
C GLY A 67 -16.95 15.34 -1.01
N LYS A 68 -17.29 15.37 0.29
CA LYS A 68 -16.31 15.46 1.39
C LYS A 68 -15.99 14.14 2.06
N THR A 69 -16.81 13.12 1.88
CA THR A 69 -16.64 11.82 2.52
C THR A 69 -16.55 10.73 1.46
N LEU A 70 -15.44 9.99 1.51
CA LEU A 70 -15.22 8.78 0.71
C LEU A 70 -15.44 7.58 1.62
N THR A 71 -16.26 6.63 1.20
CA THR A 71 -16.48 5.37 1.94
C THR A 71 -16.07 4.21 1.05
N PHE A 72 -15.10 3.42 1.46
CA PHE A 72 -14.60 2.26 0.73
C PHE A 72 -15.09 0.98 1.39
N HIS A 73 -15.60 0.06 0.57
CA HIS A 73 -16.06 -1.26 1.01
C HIS A 73 -15.03 -2.28 0.59
N LEU A 74 -14.47 -3.01 1.54
CA LEU A 74 -13.37 -3.94 1.30
C LEU A 74 -13.86 -5.29 0.77
N GLN A 75 -12.97 -5.97 0.07
CA GLN A 75 -13.09 -7.39 -0.26
C GLN A 75 -13.06 -8.21 1.02
N ASP A 76 -13.85 -9.28 1.04
CA ASP A 76 -13.91 -10.19 2.18
C ASP A 76 -12.81 -11.26 2.03
N ASN A 77 -12.27 -11.77 3.14
CA ASN A 77 -11.29 -12.87 3.19
C ASN A 77 -9.93 -12.62 2.51
N VAL A 78 -9.54 -11.36 2.30
CA VAL A 78 -8.16 -11.04 1.89
C VAL A 78 -7.21 -11.31 3.07
N LYS A 79 -6.01 -11.82 2.77
CA LYS A 79 -4.97 -12.10 3.75
C LYS A 79 -3.66 -11.46 3.33
N PHE A 80 -2.90 -11.03 4.33
CA PHE A 80 -1.51 -10.65 4.14
C PHE A 80 -0.63 -11.88 3.92
N HIS A 81 0.59 -11.67 3.45
CA HIS A 81 1.63 -12.70 3.32
C HIS A 81 1.93 -13.43 4.63
N SER A 82 1.72 -12.78 5.77
CA SER A 82 1.81 -13.37 7.12
C SER A 82 0.71 -14.39 7.43
N GLY A 83 -0.37 -14.41 6.65
CA GLY A 83 -1.60 -15.17 6.90
C GLY A 83 -2.62 -14.45 7.78
N ASN A 84 -2.31 -13.26 8.34
CA ASN A 84 -3.28 -12.44 9.05
C ASN A 84 -4.39 -11.97 8.09
N PRO A 85 -5.66 -11.87 8.55
CA PRO A 85 -6.72 -11.26 7.76
C PRO A 85 -6.46 -9.76 7.55
N LEU A 86 -6.77 -9.27 6.35
CA LEU A 86 -6.75 -7.83 6.05
C LEU A 86 -8.09 -7.21 6.41
N THR A 87 -8.04 -6.12 7.19
CA THR A 87 -9.24 -5.41 7.66
C THR A 87 -9.14 -3.91 7.39
N ALA A 88 -10.27 -3.20 7.55
CA ALA A 88 -10.32 -1.74 7.51
C ALA A 88 -9.38 -1.08 8.53
N ALA A 89 -9.10 -1.73 9.66
CA ALA A 89 -8.16 -1.23 10.65
C ALA A 89 -6.73 -1.12 10.07
N ASP A 90 -6.32 -2.06 9.22
CA ASP A 90 -5.00 -2.06 8.59
C ASP A 90 -4.86 -0.93 7.55
N VAL A 91 -5.92 -0.70 6.77
CA VAL A 91 -5.98 0.43 5.83
C VAL A 91 -5.84 1.76 6.57
N VAL A 92 -6.64 1.94 7.62
CA VAL A 92 -6.65 3.14 8.45
C VAL A 92 -5.29 3.36 9.09
N TRP A 93 -4.70 2.31 9.67
CA TRP A 93 -3.37 2.36 10.26
C TRP A 93 -2.30 2.74 9.23
N SER A 94 -2.33 2.14 8.05
CA SER A 94 -1.38 2.40 6.96
C SER A 94 -1.42 3.85 6.49
N MET A 95 -2.62 4.41 6.27
CA MET A 95 -2.77 5.80 5.83
C MET A 95 -2.35 6.80 6.93
N ARG A 96 -2.67 6.50 8.20
CA ARG A 96 -2.21 7.29 9.35
C ARG A 96 -0.70 7.26 9.47
N ARG A 97 -0.09 6.08 9.36
CA ARG A 97 1.37 5.88 9.45
C ARG A 97 2.13 6.77 8.47
N ILE A 98 1.70 6.85 7.21
CA ILE A 98 2.34 7.70 6.20
C ILE A 98 2.49 9.15 6.70
N LEU A 99 1.44 9.70 7.32
CA LEU A 99 1.42 11.08 7.79
C LEU A 99 2.08 11.28 9.17
N HIS A 100 2.05 10.26 10.04
CA HIS A 100 2.74 10.30 11.33
C HIS A 100 4.26 10.25 11.17
N LEU A 101 4.76 9.42 10.26
CA LEU A 101 6.18 9.34 9.90
C LEU A 101 6.62 10.49 8.99
N ASN A 102 5.69 11.05 8.20
CA ASN A 102 5.93 12.18 7.30
C ASN A 102 7.10 11.93 6.32
N LEU A 103 7.14 10.72 5.75
CA LEU A 103 8.12 10.30 4.74
C LEU A 103 7.73 10.79 3.34
N ALA A 104 8.44 10.35 2.30
CA ALA A 104 8.28 10.84 0.93
C ALA A 104 6.82 10.87 0.45
N GLN A 105 6.10 9.77 0.64
CA GLN A 105 4.71 9.61 0.16
C GLN A 105 3.67 10.41 0.95
N ALA A 106 4.05 11.00 2.09
CA ALA A 106 3.18 11.94 2.81
C ALA A 106 2.89 13.22 2.00
N SER A 107 3.75 13.55 1.02
CA SER A 107 3.67 14.81 0.26
C SER A 107 2.37 14.93 -0.54
N VAL A 108 1.91 13.84 -1.16
CA VAL A 108 0.65 13.80 -1.90
C VAL A 108 -0.53 14.07 -0.96
N TRP A 109 -0.61 13.38 0.18
CA TRP A 109 -1.69 13.55 1.15
C TRP A 109 -1.70 14.93 1.82
N LYS A 110 -0.52 15.52 2.06
CA LYS A 110 -0.41 16.91 2.53
C LYS A 110 -0.99 17.91 1.52
N SER A 111 -0.85 17.65 0.22
CA SER A 111 -1.45 18.51 -0.82
C SER A 111 -2.98 18.51 -0.75
N TYR A 112 -3.60 17.42 -0.28
CA TYR A 112 -5.04 17.31 0.00
C TYR A 112 -5.45 17.84 1.38
N GLY A 113 -4.52 18.40 2.15
CA GLY A 113 -4.79 19.00 3.46
C GLY A 113 -4.71 18.03 4.65
N PHE A 114 -4.31 16.77 4.42
CA PHE A 114 -4.05 15.86 5.51
C PHE A 114 -2.74 16.22 6.23
N SER A 115 -2.67 15.90 7.50
CA SER A 115 -1.50 16.11 8.34
C SER A 115 -1.52 15.17 9.53
N LYS A 116 -0.37 15.04 10.20
CA LYS A 116 -0.27 14.37 11.49
C LYS A 116 -1.31 14.85 12.52
N LYS A 117 -1.77 16.10 12.43
CA LYS A 117 -2.71 16.70 13.40
C LYS A 117 -4.17 16.29 13.17
N ASN A 118 -4.54 15.86 11.95
CA ASN A 118 -5.93 15.60 11.60
C ASN A 118 -6.19 14.17 11.11
N VAL A 119 -5.18 13.44 10.62
CA VAL A 119 -5.38 12.14 9.97
C VAL A 119 -6.11 11.13 10.85
N ASP A 120 -5.85 11.12 12.16
CA ASP A 120 -6.49 10.17 13.08
C ASP A 120 -8.01 10.38 13.21
N LYS A 121 -8.50 11.58 12.91
CA LYS A 121 -9.94 11.90 12.87
C LYS A 121 -10.53 11.73 11.48
N GLN A 122 -9.71 11.92 10.44
CA GLN A 122 -10.16 11.95 9.05
C GLN A 122 -10.25 10.57 8.43
N VAL A 123 -9.50 9.59 8.94
CA VAL A 123 -9.46 8.23 8.39
C VAL A 123 -9.90 7.28 9.50
N THR A 124 -11.02 6.58 9.30
CA THR A 124 -11.65 5.74 10.33
C THR A 124 -12.13 4.42 9.73
N ALA A 125 -12.12 3.36 10.54
CA ALA A 125 -12.78 2.11 10.23
C ALA A 125 -14.17 2.18 10.88
N LEU A 126 -15.22 2.05 10.08
CA LEU A 126 -16.60 2.01 10.61
C LEU A 126 -16.95 0.61 11.13
N ASP A 127 -16.35 -0.41 10.50
CA ASP A 127 -16.38 -1.82 10.87
C ASP A 127 -15.15 -2.51 10.23
N ASP A 128 -15.08 -3.85 10.27
CA ASP A 128 -13.94 -4.63 9.76
C ASP A 128 -13.70 -4.49 8.25
N TYR A 129 -14.71 -4.07 7.47
CA TYR A 129 -14.67 -4.02 6.00
C TYR A 129 -15.07 -2.66 5.43
N THR A 130 -15.27 -1.64 6.25
CA THR A 130 -15.68 -0.31 5.79
C THR A 130 -14.70 0.76 6.28
N VAL A 131 -14.03 1.42 5.33
CA VAL A 131 -13.10 2.53 5.60
C VAL A 131 -13.77 3.84 5.19
N GLN A 132 -13.79 4.81 6.10
CA GLN A 132 -14.24 6.17 5.82
C GLN A 132 -13.07 7.14 5.82
N ILE A 133 -12.98 7.95 4.77
CA ILE A 133 -12.03 9.04 4.62
C ILE A 133 -12.82 10.35 4.46
N VAL A 134 -12.67 11.26 5.41
CA VAL A 134 -13.22 12.61 5.35
C VAL A 134 -12.13 13.58 4.87
N LEU A 135 -12.44 14.36 3.83
CA LEU A 135 -11.48 15.25 3.19
C LEU A 135 -11.26 16.51 4.06
N PRO A 136 -10.00 16.86 4.41
CA PRO A 136 -9.72 17.99 5.30
C PRO A 136 -10.03 19.37 4.71
N LYS A 137 -10.16 19.45 3.39
CA LYS A 137 -10.53 20.64 2.64
C LYS A 137 -11.28 20.22 1.38
N ASP A 138 -11.86 21.19 0.69
CA ASP A 138 -12.49 20.97 -0.60
C ASP A 138 -11.42 20.53 -1.60
N ASN A 139 -11.49 19.26 -2.01
CA ASN A 139 -10.69 18.65 -3.08
C ASN A 139 -11.66 17.98 -4.05
N ASP A 140 -11.22 17.72 -5.29
CA ASP A 140 -11.94 16.82 -6.17
C ASP A 140 -11.85 15.38 -5.61
N PRO A 141 -12.96 14.76 -5.19
CA PRO A 141 -12.94 13.41 -4.62
C PRO A 141 -12.43 12.36 -5.62
N GLN A 142 -12.67 12.55 -6.93
CA GLN A 142 -12.17 11.64 -7.96
C GLN A 142 -10.64 11.69 -8.06
N LEU A 143 -10.05 12.88 -7.90
CA LEU A 143 -8.59 13.03 -7.91
C LEU A 143 -7.95 12.38 -6.66
N VAL A 144 -8.62 12.44 -5.51
CA VAL A 144 -8.18 11.74 -4.30
C VAL A 144 -8.23 10.23 -4.48
N ILE A 145 -9.32 9.71 -5.04
CA ILE A 145 -9.47 8.28 -5.38
C ILE A 145 -8.40 7.84 -6.38
N TYR A 146 -8.19 8.61 -7.45
CA TYR A 146 -7.11 8.37 -8.40
C TYR A 146 -5.74 8.30 -7.72
N SER A 147 -5.50 9.20 -6.77
CA SER A 147 -4.23 9.23 -6.02
C SER A 147 -4.04 8.01 -5.14
N LEU A 148 -5.10 7.37 -4.64
CA LEU A 148 -5.00 6.11 -3.90
C LEU A 148 -4.55 4.94 -4.79
N GLY A 149 -4.90 4.96 -6.08
CA GLY A 149 -4.49 3.93 -7.05
C GLY A 149 -3.18 4.22 -7.76
N ALA A 150 -2.69 5.46 -7.71
CA ALA A 150 -1.40 5.81 -8.26
C ALA A 150 -0.27 5.16 -7.44
N LEU A 151 0.68 4.56 -8.17
CA LEU A 151 1.76 3.75 -7.61
C LEU A 151 2.50 4.46 -6.47
N GLY A 152 2.56 3.80 -5.32
CA GLY A 152 3.32 4.25 -4.15
C GLY A 152 2.59 5.17 -3.18
N ASN A 153 1.41 5.67 -3.53
CA ASN A 153 0.73 6.64 -2.67
C ASN A 153 0.07 6.02 -1.43
N LEU A 154 -0.35 4.75 -1.48
CA LEU A 154 -0.82 3.98 -0.32
C LEU A 154 -0.69 2.47 -0.57
N GLY A 155 0.35 1.84 -0.02
CA GLY A 155 0.37 0.38 0.17
C GLY A 155 -0.25 0.02 1.52
N VAL A 156 -1.20 -0.91 1.56
CA VAL A 156 -1.79 -1.39 2.81
C VAL A 156 -0.84 -2.40 3.46
N LEU A 157 -0.46 -2.16 4.70
CA LEU A 157 0.45 -2.99 5.48
C LEU A 157 -0.30 -3.81 6.53
N ASP A 158 0.18 -5.02 6.81
CA ASP A 158 -0.20 -5.81 7.98
C ASP A 158 0.21 -5.06 9.25
N SER A 159 -0.72 -4.33 9.84
CA SER A 159 -0.45 -3.45 10.96
C SER A 159 0.05 -4.22 12.17
N LYS A 160 -0.44 -5.45 12.39
CA LYS A 160 -0.06 -6.30 13.51
C LYS A 160 1.37 -6.79 13.38
N THR A 161 1.74 -7.27 12.19
CA THR A 161 3.12 -7.73 11.92
C THR A 161 4.10 -6.57 12.08
N VAL A 162 3.82 -5.42 11.46
CA VAL A 162 4.73 -4.27 11.54
C VAL A 162 4.87 -3.74 12.97
N GLN A 163 3.76 -3.62 13.72
CA GLN A 163 3.80 -3.17 15.12
C GLN A 163 4.59 -4.11 16.04
N SER A 164 4.61 -5.42 15.76
CA SER A 164 5.40 -6.38 16.56
C SER A 164 6.92 -6.17 16.44
N HIS A 165 7.36 -5.43 15.42
CA HIS A 165 8.75 -5.09 15.16
C HIS A 165 9.08 -3.61 15.39
N GLU A 166 8.11 -2.82 15.83
CA GLU A 166 8.29 -1.41 16.14
C GLU A 166 9.31 -1.20 17.27
N GLN A 167 10.16 -0.19 17.10
CA GLN A 167 11.12 0.25 18.12
C GLN A 167 11.12 1.77 18.19
N ASP A 168 11.21 2.33 19.39
CA ASP A 168 11.37 3.78 19.61
C ASP A 168 10.29 4.64 18.93
N ASN A 169 9.06 4.15 18.78
CA ASN A 169 7.98 4.79 18.02
C ASN A 169 8.31 5.02 16.54
N ASP A 170 9.10 4.14 15.92
CA ASP A 170 9.46 4.22 14.50
C ASP A 170 8.38 3.65 13.56
N TRP A 171 7.27 3.15 14.10
CA TRP A 171 6.18 2.48 13.36
C TRP A 171 6.71 1.38 12.43
N GLY A 172 7.73 0.64 12.87
CA GLY A 172 8.36 -0.45 12.12
C GLY A 172 9.10 -0.01 10.85
N ASN A 173 9.37 1.30 10.68
CA ASN A 173 10.07 1.84 9.51
C ASN A 173 11.46 1.21 9.32
N ARG A 174 12.22 0.98 10.42
CA ARG A 174 13.53 0.33 10.33
C ARG A 174 13.40 -1.12 9.85
N TRP A 175 12.39 -1.85 10.33
CA TRP A 175 12.19 -3.25 9.97
C TRP A 175 11.80 -3.41 8.49
N LEU A 176 10.91 -2.53 8.00
CA LEU A 176 10.48 -2.49 6.59
C LEU A 176 11.58 -2.06 5.60
N THR A 177 12.77 -1.69 6.09
CA THR A 177 13.92 -1.46 5.21
C THR A 177 14.32 -2.74 4.47
N THR A 178 14.19 -3.90 5.11
CA THR A 178 14.61 -5.20 4.52
C THR A 178 13.55 -6.30 4.62
N HIS A 179 12.36 -5.97 5.13
CA HIS A 179 11.23 -6.89 5.24
C HIS A 179 10.00 -6.27 4.60
N GLU A 180 9.01 -7.11 4.32
CA GLU A 180 7.73 -6.68 3.81
C GLU A 180 6.58 -7.25 4.63
N ALA A 181 5.44 -6.59 4.55
CA ALA A 181 4.24 -6.91 5.30
C ALA A 181 3.00 -6.65 4.43
N GLY A 182 3.09 -7.01 3.15
CA GLY A 182 2.05 -6.74 2.18
C GLY A 182 1.11 -7.92 1.95
N SER A 183 0.25 -7.73 0.95
CA SER A 183 -0.76 -8.69 0.48
C SER A 183 -0.70 -8.91 -1.03
N GLY A 184 0.29 -8.29 -1.69
CA GLY A 184 0.36 -8.21 -3.14
C GLY A 184 0.61 -9.56 -3.82
N PRO A 185 0.69 -9.57 -5.16
CA PRO A 185 0.85 -10.81 -5.91
C PRO A 185 2.19 -11.52 -5.69
N PHE A 186 3.20 -10.85 -5.14
CA PHE A 186 4.51 -11.44 -4.89
C PHE A 186 4.93 -11.28 -3.43
N MET A 187 5.42 -12.37 -2.83
CA MET A 187 6.00 -12.38 -1.49
C MET A 187 7.53 -12.42 -1.58
N LEU A 188 8.20 -11.60 -0.77
CA LEU A 188 9.65 -11.58 -0.68
C LEU A 188 10.17 -12.87 -0.03
N GLU A 189 11.05 -13.59 -0.72
CA GLU A 189 11.76 -14.73 -0.16
C GLU A 189 13.06 -14.31 0.54
N ASN A 190 13.83 -13.45 -0.12
CA ASN A 190 15.13 -13.05 0.36
C ASN A 190 15.58 -11.72 -0.24
N LEU A 191 16.12 -10.86 0.61
CA LEU A 191 16.86 -9.67 0.22
C LEU A 191 18.28 -9.75 0.80
N ALA A 192 19.27 -10.02 -0.06
CA ALA A 192 20.67 -10.18 0.33
C ALA A 192 21.60 -9.37 -0.58
N GLY A 193 22.09 -8.23 -0.07
CA GLY A 193 22.96 -7.32 -0.83
C GLY A 193 22.24 -6.78 -2.07
N LYS A 194 22.75 -7.10 -3.26
CA LYS A 194 22.17 -6.67 -4.56
C LYS A 194 21.25 -7.72 -5.21
N ARG A 195 20.72 -8.66 -4.43
CA ARG A 195 19.80 -9.70 -4.92
C ARG A 195 18.50 -9.64 -4.15
N CYS A 196 17.40 -9.57 -4.89
CA CYS A 196 16.04 -9.71 -4.41
C CYS A 196 15.45 -10.98 -5.06
N ALA A 197 14.85 -11.84 -4.24
CA ALA A 197 14.09 -13.00 -4.69
C ALA A 197 12.68 -12.88 -4.12
N ALA A 198 11.68 -13.07 -4.97
CA ALA A 198 10.27 -13.11 -4.60
C ALA A 198 9.60 -14.23 -5.40
N HIS A 199 8.54 -14.81 -4.84
CA HIS A 199 7.70 -15.80 -5.51
C HIS A 199 6.26 -15.32 -5.55
N GLU A 200 5.48 -15.87 -6.48
CA GLU A 200 4.05 -15.62 -6.55
C GLU A 200 3.37 -16.09 -5.26
N ALA A 201 2.63 -15.18 -4.61
CA ALA A 201 1.85 -15.53 -3.45
C ALA A 201 0.71 -16.47 -3.88
N GLN A 202 0.43 -17.52 -3.10
CA GLN A 202 -0.74 -18.38 -3.34
C GLN A 202 -2.00 -17.52 -3.17
N SER A 203 -2.60 -17.14 -4.29
CA SER A 203 -3.68 -16.16 -4.34
C SER A 203 -4.91 -16.63 -3.56
N GLY A 204 -5.29 -15.84 -2.56
CA GLY A 204 -6.58 -15.98 -1.87
C GLY A 204 -7.69 -15.22 -2.58
N VAL A 205 -7.41 -14.07 -3.17
CA VAL A 205 -8.38 -13.19 -3.82
C VAL A 205 -7.60 -12.28 -4.78
N LEU A 206 -8.14 -11.99 -5.97
CA LEU A 206 -7.57 -11.15 -7.04
C LEU A 206 -6.64 -11.88 -8.02
N ALA A 207 -7.25 -12.72 -8.87
CA ALA A 207 -6.70 -12.94 -10.21
C ALA A 207 -6.83 -11.62 -10.99
N ARG A 208 -5.68 -11.06 -11.41
CA ARG A 208 -5.60 -9.86 -12.26
C ARG A 208 -6.06 -10.16 -13.69
#